data_AF-F5ZE39-F1
#
_entry.id   AF-F5ZE39-F1
#
_cell.length_a   1.000
_cell.length_b   1.000
_cell.length_c   1.000
_cell.angle_alpha   90.00
_cell.angle_beta   90.00
_cell.angle_gamma   90.00
#
_symmetry.space_group_name_H-M   'P 1'
#
loop_
_entity.id
_entity.type
_entity.pdbx_description
1 polymer ?
#
loop_
_entity_poly.entity_id
_entity_poly.type
_entity_poly.pdbx_seq_one_letter_code
_entity_poly.pdbx_strand_id
1 'polypeptide(L)'
;MDLQFIAPTINELILLALVIALGVFAIWLTFKERKTHAALSELQDLVTRRTDDMDTQIRDFGHQQNEAQTRSLVVTRHLQALQTKQDDFENQIRELKLQDPSLRLYQRAAELVKQGASIEEVMEACDIPRAEAEMLFMVHKQSPSG
;
A
#
# COMPACT_ATOMS: atom_id res chain seq x y z
N MET A 1 -81.78 25.43 58.13
CA MET A 1 -81.83 25.58 56.66
C MET A 1 -80.71 26.58 56.39
N ASP A 2 -79.45 26.21 56.13
CA ASP A 2 -78.95 25.69 54.85
C ASP A 2 -77.48 25.18 54.96
N LEU A 3 -77.15 24.29 55.93
CA LEU A 3 -75.76 23.82 56.13
C LEU A 3 -75.49 22.38 55.63
N GLN A 4 -76.52 21.60 55.31
CA GLN A 4 -76.37 20.22 54.80
C GLN A 4 -76.03 20.15 53.31
N PHE A 5 -76.38 21.16 52.51
CA PHE A 5 -76.09 21.20 51.07
C PHE A 5 -74.69 21.74 50.73
N ILE A 6 -74.00 22.35 51.70
CA ILE A 6 -72.67 22.93 51.53
C ILE A 6 -71.57 21.86 51.71
N ALA A 7 -71.81 20.85 52.54
CA ALA A 7 -70.86 19.75 52.76
C ALA A 7 -70.53 18.93 51.48
N PRO A 8 -71.49 18.53 50.62
CA PRO A 8 -71.15 17.80 49.39
C PRO A 8 -70.44 18.67 48.35
N THR A 9 -70.75 19.97 48.26
CA THR A 9 -70.13 20.87 47.27
C THR A 9 -68.69 21.26 47.63
N ILE A 10 -68.37 21.37 48.92
CA ILE A 10 -66.99 21.59 49.38
C ILE A 10 -66.10 20.37 49.07
N ASN A 11 -66.60 19.15 49.26
CA ASN A 11 -65.82 17.93 48.95
C ASN A 11 -65.50 17.82 47.45
N GLU A 12 -66.45 18.15 46.58
CA GLU A 12 -66.24 18.19 45.11
C GLU A 12 -65.19 19.26 44.72
N LEU A 13 -65.22 20.43 45.36
CA LEU A 13 -64.20 21.47 45.16
C LEU A 13 -62.81 21.04 45.61
N ILE A 14 -62.71 20.32 46.74
CA ILE A 14 -61.44 19.78 47.24
C ILE A 14 -60.90 18.71 46.29
N LEU A 15 -61.75 17.82 45.79
CA LEU A 15 -61.37 16.80 44.80
C LEU A 15 -60.85 17.44 43.51
N LEU A 16 -61.55 18.44 42.97
CA LEU A 16 -61.11 19.18 41.79
C LEU A 16 -59.75 19.86 42.02
N ALA A 17 -59.55 20.51 43.18
CA ALA A 17 -58.28 21.14 43.52
C ALA A 17 -57.14 20.12 43.61
N LEU A 18 -57.39 18.93 44.16
CA LEU A 18 -56.41 17.85 44.26
C LEU A 18 -56.05 17.28 42.87
N VAL A 19 -57.03 17.10 42.00
CA VAL A 19 -56.81 16.66 40.61
C VAL A 19 -55.98 17.67 39.83
N ILE A 20 -56.30 18.96 39.95
CA ILE A 20 -55.53 20.03 39.30
C ILE A 20 -54.10 20.08 39.85
N ALA A 21 -53.93 19.98 41.18
CA ALA A 21 -52.60 19.97 41.81
C ALA A 21 -51.75 18.78 41.34
N LEU A 22 -52.33 17.58 41.25
CA LEU A 22 -51.65 16.39 40.72
C LEU A 22 -51.30 16.55 39.24
N GLY A 23 -52.19 17.14 38.44
CA GLY A 23 -51.94 17.44 37.03
C GLY A 23 -50.78 18.41 36.84
N VAL A 24 -50.76 19.51 37.60
CA VAL A 24 -49.66 20.50 37.57
C VAL A 24 -48.35 19.86 38.04
N PHE A 25 -48.39 19.03 39.08
CA PHE A 25 -47.21 18.31 39.56
C PHE A 25 -46.66 17.33 38.53
N ALA A 26 -47.52 16.57 37.85
CA ALA A 26 -47.12 15.68 36.76
C ALA A 26 -46.51 16.45 35.56
N ILE A 27 -47.11 17.59 35.18
CA ILE A 27 -46.56 18.47 34.14
C ILE A 27 -45.17 19.00 34.56
N TRP A 28 -45.01 19.40 35.82
CA TRP A 28 -43.73 19.89 36.34
C TRP A 28 -42.62 18.81 36.32
N LEU A 29 -42.95 17.57 36.70
CA LEU A 29 -42.01 16.44 36.65
C LEU A 29 -41.57 16.13 35.21
N THR A 30 -42.51 16.07 34.27
CA THR A 30 -42.19 15.83 32.85
C THR A 30 -41.36 16.96 32.24
N PHE A 31 -41.59 18.22 32.65
CA PHE A 31 -40.78 19.35 32.20
C PHE A 31 -39.33 19.27 32.70
N LYS A 32 -39.13 18.75 33.93
CA LYS A 32 -37.81 18.56 34.54
C LYS A 32 -37.05 17.43 33.85
N GLU A 33 -37.71 16.30 33.59
CA GLU A 33 -37.12 15.19 32.83
C GLU A 33 -36.75 15.59 31.39
N ARG A 34 -37.62 16.37 30.72
CA ARG A 34 -37.33 16.86 29.36
C ARG A 34 -36.06 17.71 29.29
N LYS A 35 -35.77 18.52 30.32
CA LYS A 35 -34.54 19.32 30.39
C LYS A 35 -33.30 18.46 30.63
N THR A 36 -33.41 17.39 31.42
CA THR A 36 -32.28 16.47 31.67
C THR A 36 -31.97 15.60 30.45
N HIS A 37 -32.98 15.20 29.68
CA HIS A 37 -32.77 14.39 28.47
C HIS A 37 -32.13 15.18 27.33
N ALA A 38 -32.41 16.48 27.20
CA ALA A 38 -31.78 17.33 26.18
C ALA A 38 -30.26 17.49 26.37
N ALA A 39 -29.80 17.61 27.61
CA ALA A 39 -28.37 17.69 27.92
C ALA A 39 -27.65 16.35 27.70
N LEU A 40 -28.34 15.22 27.94
CA LEU A 40 -27.80 13.89 27.67
C LEU A 40 -27.66 13.63 26.17
N SER A 41 -28.65 14.02 25.35
CA SER A 41 -28.59 13.84 23.90
C SER A 41 -27.48 14.64 23.25
N GLU A 42 -27.19 15.85 23.75
CA GLU A 42 -26.10 16.69 23.21
C GLU A 42 -24.71 16.06 23.48
N LEU A 43 -24.51 15.51 24.67
CA LEU A 43 -23.30 14.74 25.00
C LEU A 43 -23.18 13.47 24.14
N GLN A 44 -24.30 12.77 23.92
CA GLN A 44 -24.33 11.55 23.11
C GLN A 44 -24.02 11.85 21.64
N ASP A 45 -24.52 12.96 21.09
CA ASP A 45 -24.19 13.41 19.73
C ASP A 45 -22.72 13.78 19.59
N LEU A 46 -22.13 14.43 20.61
CA LEU A 46 -20.73 14.82 20.61
C LEU A 46 -19.81 13.59 20.66
N VAL A 47 -20.18 12.58 21.46
CA VAL A 47 -19.48 11.29 21.51
C VAL A 47 -19.63 10.55 20.19
N THR A 48 -20.83 10.50 19.61
CA THR A 48 -21.10 9.81 18.34
C THR A 48 -20.28 10.41 17.19
N ARG A 49 -20.24 11.75 17.10
CA ARG A 49 -19.42 12.48 16.12
C ARG A 49 -17.92 12.19 16.28
N ARG A 50 -17.43 12.10 17.52
CA ARG A 50 -16.03 11.73 17.79
C ARG A 50 -15.72 10.32 17.31
N THR A 51 -16.61 9.36 17.55
CA THR A 51 -16.42 7.98 17.06
C THR A 51 -16.49 7.87 15.54
N ASP A 52 -17.36 8.62 14.88
CA ASP A 52 -17.50 8.59 13.41
C ASP A 52 -16.28 9.21 12.70
N ASP A 53 -15.74 10.30 13.26
CA ASP A 53 -14.48 10.90 12.79
C ASP A 53 -13.28 9.95 12.98
N MET A 54 -13.26 9.16 14.05
CA MET A 54 -12.23 8.14 14.25
C MET A 54 -12.41 6.92 13.33
N ASP A 55 -13.65 6.48 13.07
CA ASP A 55 -13.92 5.36 12.15
C ASP A 55 -13.55 5.72 10.71
N THR A 56 -13.84 6.94 10.28
CA THR A 56 -13.43 7.43 8.95
C THR A 56 -11.91 7.49 8.81
N GLN A 57 -11.19 7.95 9.84
CA GLN A 57 -9.72 7.92 9.84
C GLN A 57 -9.16 6.49 9.78
N ILE A 58 -9.71 5.56 10.57
CA ILE A 58 -9.29 4.14 10.55
C ILE A 58 -9.53 3.52 9.17
N ARG A 59 -10.69 3.79 8.57
CA ARG A 59 -11.00 3.30 7.22
C ARG A 59 -10.06 3.87 6.18
N ASP A 60 -9.72 5.15 6.25
CA ASP A 60 -8.81 5.79 5.31
C ASP A 60 -7.39 5.21 5.40
N PHE A 61 -6.87 5.00 6.61
CA PHE A 61 -5.59 4.30 6.82
C PHE A 61 -5.62 2.85 6.30
N GLY A 62 -6.73 2.12 6.50
CA GLY A 62 -6.90 0.76 5.98
C GLY A 62 -6.92 0.71 4.45
N HIS A 63 -7.57 1.70 3.80
CA HIS A 63 -7.58 1.83 2.35
C HIS A 63 -6.18 2.12 1.79
N GLN A 64 -5.44 3.04 2.41
CA GLN A 64 -4.06 3.35 2.01
C GLN A 64 -3.12 2.15 2.16
N GLN A 65 -3.28 1.35 3.21
CA GLN A 65 -2.47 0.15 3.42
C GLN A 65 -2.75 -0.93 2.36
N ASN A 66 -4.02 -1.13 2.00
CA ASN A 66 -4.40 -2.09 0.96
C ASN A 66 -3.88 -1.67 -0.43
N GLU A 67 -3.90 -0.37 -0.74
CA GLU A 67 -3.28 0.14 -1.97
C GLU A 67 -1.76 -0.06 -1.98
N ALA A 68 -1.08 0.18 -0.86
CA ALA A 68 0.37 -0.03 -0.76
C ALA A 68 0.76 -1.50 -0.96
N GLN A 69 0.00 -2.44 -0.38
CA GLN A 69 0.21 -3.88 -0.60
C GLN A 69 -0.07 -4.30 -2.04
N THR A 70 -1.10 -3.73 -2.66
CA THR A 70 -1.42 -4.01 -4.07
C THR A 70 -0.31 -3.51 -4.99
N ARG A 71 0.25 -2.32 -4.71
CA ARG A 71 1.37 -1.74 -5.47
C ARG A 71 2.65 -2.59 -5.35
N SER A 72 2.97 -3.12 -4.17
CA SER A 72 4.17 -3.96 -4.00
C SER A 72 4.06 -5.28 -4.78
N LEU A 73 2.90 -5.92 -4.78
CA LEU A 73 2.65 -7.17 -5.49
C LEU A 73 2.86 -7.02 -7.01
N VAL A 74 2.40 -5.90 -7.58
CA VAL A 74 2.55 -5.61 -9.02
C VAL A 74 4.01 -5.40 -9.37
N VAL A 75 4.77 -4.65 -8.55
CA VAL A 75 6.21 -4.45 -8.75
C VAL A 75 6.96 -5.77 -8.69
N THR A 76 6.66 -6.65 -7.74
CA THR A 76 7.29 -7.98 -7.66
C THR A 76 7.01 -8.83 -8.90
N ARG A 77 5.79 -8.81 -9.43
CA ARG A 77 5.45 -9.50 -10.69
C ARG A 77 6.23 -8.95 -11.89
N HIS A 78 6.38 -7.62 -11.97
CA HIS A 78 7.20 -7.00 -13.03
C HIS A 78 8.68 -7.38 -12.89
N LEU A 79 9.23 -7.40 -11.68
CA LEU A 79 10.61 -7.85 -11.44
C LEU A 79 10.80 -9.31 -11.84
N GLN A 80 9.87 -10.19 -11.49
CA GLN A 80 9.93 -11.60 -11.86
C GLN A 80 9.85 -11.79 -13.39
N ALA A 81 9.00 -11.02 -14.07
CA ALA A 81 8.91 -11.04 -15.53
C ALA A 81 10.21 -10.54 -16.19
N LEU A 82 10.83 -9.50 -15.63
CA LEU A 82 12.13 -9.00 -16.10
C LEU A 82 13.24 -10.02 -15.88
N GLN A 83 13.27 -10.67 -14.72
CA GLN A 83 14.24 -11.72 -14.42
C GLN A 83 14.10 -12.90 -15.38
N THR A 84 12.87 -13.33 -15.67
CA THR A 84 12.61 -14.40 -16.65
C THR A 84 13.13 -14.03 -18.04
N LYS A 85 12.96 -12.76 -18.47
CA LYS A 85 13.50 -12.28 -19.75
C LYS A 85 15.02 -12.22 -19.73
N GLN A 86 15.63 -11.84 -18.61
CA GLN A 86 17.08 -11.82 -18.46
C GLN A 86 17.66 -13.23 -18.60
N ASP A 87 17.06 -14.21 -17.94
CA ASP A 87 17.48 -15.62 -18.02
C ASP A 87 17.33 -16.15 -19.46
N ASP A 88 16.25 -15.80 -20.15
CA ASP A 88 16.05 -16.16 -21.55
C ASP A 88 17.12 -15.56 -22.47
N PHE A 89 17.44 -14.28 -22.31
CA PHE A 89 18.53 -13.65 -23.05
C PHE A 89 19.88 -14.25 -22.73
N GLU A 90 20.16 -14.59 -21.47
CA GLU A 90 21.41 -15.25 -21.10
C GLU A 90 21.52 -16.63 -21.78
N ASN A 91 20.42 -17.38 -21.83
CA ASN A 91 20.36 -18.66 -22.54
C ASN A 91 20.58 -18.49 -24.04
N GLN A 92 19.94 -17.51 -24.69
CA GLN A 92 20.17 -17.21 -26.11
C GLN A 92 21.62 -16.82 -26.37
N ILE A 93 22.24 -15.99 -25.53
CA ILE A 93 23.65 -15.62 -25.65
C ILE A 93 24.54 -16.85 -25.49
N ARG A 94 24.22 -17.74 -24.55
CA ARG A 94 24.97 -18.99 -24.34
C ARG A 94 24.87 -19.91 -25.55
N GLU A 95 23.69 -20.03 -26.16
CA GLU A 95 23.48 -20.80 -27.37
C GLU A 95 24.25 -20.20 -28.56
N LEU A 96 24.19 -18.88 -28.76
CA LEU A 96 24.98 -18.18 -29.78
C LEU A 96 26.50 -18.38 -29.59
N LYS A 97 26.99 -18.33 -28.34
CA LYS A 97 28.39 -18.63 -28.02
C LYS A 97 28.80 -20.08 -28.31
N LEU A 98 27.86 -21.02 -28.21
CA LEU A 98 28.10 -22.43 -28.54
C LEU A 98 28.08 -22.67 -30.05
N GLN A 99 27.27 -21.90 -30.77
CA GLN A 99 27.08 -22.07 -32.21
C GLN A 99 28.23 -21.51 -33.05
N ASP A 100 29.02 -20.58 -32.50
CA ASP A 100 30.17 -20.01 -33.19
C ASP A 100 31.51 -20.50 -32.60
N PRO A 101 32.06 -21.63 -33.09
CA PRO A 101 33.36 -22.12 -32.68
C PRO A 101 34.50 -21.16 -33.04
N SER A 102 34.32 -20.29 -34.04
CA SER A 102 35.34 -19.32 -34.44
C SER A 102 35.52 -18.22 -33.40
N LEU A 103 34.43 -17.78 -32.76
CA LEU A 103 34.45 -16.80 -31.66
C LEU A 103 35.33 -17.24 -30.48
N ARG A 104 35.40 -18.56 -30.18
CA ARG A 104 36.28 -19.09 -29.12
C ARG A 104 37.75 -19.01 -29.50
N LEU A 105 38.09 -19.25 -30.78
CA LEU A 105 39.45 -19.09 -31.30
C LEU A 105 39.88 -17.62 -31.24
N TYR A 106 39.00 -16.69 -31.63
CA TYR A 106 39.26 -15.26 -31.55
C TYR A 106 39.42 -14.75 -30.10
N GLN A 107 38.59 -15.23 -29.16
CA GLN A 107 38.74 -14.90 -27.73
C GLN A 107 40.07 -15.40 -27.16
N ARG A 108 40.45 -16.64 -27.48
CA ARG A 108 41.73 -17.24 -27.06
C ARG A 108 42.92 -16.48 -27.68
N ALA A 109 42.84 -16.15 -28.96
CA ALA A 109 43.86 -15.36 -29.64
C ALA A 109 44.02 -13.97 -28.98
N ALA A 110 42.91 -13.28 -28.69
CA ALA A 110 42.93 -11.99 -28.02
C ALA A 110 43.53 -12.05 -26.60
N GLU A 111 43.30 -13.11 -25.83
CA GLU A 111 43.93 -13.33 -24.53
C GLU A 111 45.45 -13.55 -24.64
N LEU A 112 45.92 -14.34 -25.61
CA LEU A 112 47.35 -14.56 -25.86
C LEU A 112 48.06 -13.25 -26.26
N VAL A 113 47.42 -12.43 -27.09
CA VAL A 113 47.92 -11.09 -27.45
C VAL A 113 48.05 -10.19 -26.22
N LYS A 114 47.05 -10.20 -25.31
CA LYS A 114 47.10 -9.43 -24.06
C LYS A 114 48.18 -9.93 -23.09
N GLN A 115 48.46 -11.23 -23.08
CA GLN A 115 49.56 -11.83 -22.30
C GLN A 115 50.93 -11.54 -22.90
N GLY A 116 51.00 -10.87 -24.05
CA GLY A 116 52.25 -10.47 -24.70
C GLY A 116 52.91 -11.57 -25.54
N ALA A 117 52.15 -12.61 -25.92
CA ALA A 117 52.60 -13.56 -26.93
C ALA A 117 52.98 -12.83 -28.23
N SER A 118 53.82 -13.44 -29.07
CA SER A 118 54.21 -12.92 -30.38
C SER A 118 53.17 -13.25 -31.47
N ILE A 119 53.25 -12.56 -32.62
CA ILE A 119 52.32 -12.78 -33.75
C ILE A 119 52.40 -14.22 -34.23
N GLU A 120 53.61 -14.76 -34.38
CA GLU A 120 53.87 -16.14 -34.77
C GLU A 120 53.27 -17.16 -33.78
N GLU A 121 53.40 -16.94 -32.47
CA GLU A 121 52.82 -17.83 -31.44
C GLU A 121 51.27 -17.83 -31.46
N VAL A 122 50.65 -16.68 -31.70
CA VAL A 122 49.18 -16.57 -31.81
C VAL A 122 48.67 -17.26 -33.07
N MET A 123 49.41 -17.14 -34.18
CA MET A 123 49.08 -17.83 -35.43
C MET A 123 49.14 -19.35 -35.26
N GLU A 124 50.19 -19.88 -34.63
CA GLU A 124 50.36 -21.33 -34.41
C GLU A 124 49.35 -21.88 -33.39
N ALA A 125 49.06 -21.15 -32.31
CA ALA A 125 48.18 -21.64 -31.26
C ALA A 125 46.68 -21.59 -31.61
N CYS A 126 46.28 -20.68 -32.52
CA CYS A 126 44.88 -20.45 -32.87
C CYS A 126 44.54 -20.81 -34.33
N ASP A 127 45.51 -21.26 -35.14
CA ASP A 127 45.36 -21.63 -36.56
C ASP A 127 44.70 -20.51 -37.41
N ILE A 128 45.06 -19.25 -37.14
CA ILE A 128 44.54 -18.08 -37.85
C ILE A 128 45.55 -17.48 -38.84
N PRO A 129 45.12 -16.90 -39.96
CA PRO A 129 46.02 -16.30 -40.93
C PRO A 129 46.70 -15.04 -40.38
N ARG A 130 47.88 -14.73 -40.91
CA ARG A 130 48.71 -13.61 -40.46
C ARG A 130 47.99 -12.26 -40.44
N ALA A 131 47.18 -11.98 -41.46
CA ALA A 131 46.40 -10.75 -41.54
C ALA A 131 45.40 -10.58 -40.39
N GLU A 132 44.80 -11.68 -39.90
CA GLU A 132 43.89 -11.66 -38.75
C GLU A 132 44.66 -11.49 -37.44
N ALA A 133 45.81 -12.15 -37.30
CA ALA A 133 46.68 -11.98 -36.13
C ALA A 133 47.20 -10.54 -36.02
N GLU A 134 47.67 -9.94 -37.12
CA GLU A 134 48.13 -8.55 -37.17
C GLU A 134 47.01 -7.57 -36.79
N MET A 135 45.79 -7.78 -37.29
CA MET A 135 44.60 -7.00 -36.89
C MET A 135 44.33 -7.10 -35.38
N LEU A 136 44.30 -8.31 -34.82
CA LEU A 136 44.05 -8.55 -33.39
C LEU A 136 45.07 -7.84 -32.50
N PHE A 137 46.35 -7.84 -32.91
CA PHE A 137 47.41 -7.08 -32.24
C PHE A 137 47.16 -5.58 -32.29
N MET A 138 46.79 -5.02 -33.44
CA MET A 138 46.52 -3.59 -33.55
C MET A 138 45.37 -3.15 -32.63
N VAL A 139 44.30 -3.95 -32.56
CA VAL A 139 43.13 -3.64 -31.72
C VAL A 139 43.42 -3.81 -30.23
N HIS A 140 44.01 -4.93 -29.82
CA HIS A 140 44.14 -5.28 -28.39
C HIS A 140 45.44 -4.79 -27.74
N LYS A 141 46.50 -4.50 -28.51
CA LYS A 141 47.74 -3.88 -27.99
C LYS A 141 47.61 -2.36 -27.83
N GLN A 142 46.71 -1.72 -28.58
CA GLN A 142 46.47 -0.26 -28.51
C GLN A 142 45.35 0.13 -27.55
N SER A 143 44.55 -0.82 -27.07
CA SER A 143 43.65 -0.60 -25.94
C SER A 143 44.31 -1.13 -24.67
N PRO A 144 45.20 -0.36 -24.01
CA PRO A 144 45.51 -0.62 -22.62
C PRO A 144 44.19 -0.48 -21.85
N SER A 145 43.81 -1.57 -21.22
CA SER A 145 42.82 -1.64 -20.14
C SER A 145 42.73 -0.32 -19.36
N GLY A 146 41.61 0.39 -19.55
CA GLY A 146 40.98 1.17 -18.49
C GLY A 146 40.10 0.26 -17.66
#